data_AF-A0AAV5EK14-F1
#
_entry.id   AF-A0AAV5EK14-F1
#
_cell.length_a   1.000
_cell.length_b   1.000
_cell.length_c   1.000
_cell.angle_alpha   90.00
_cell.angle_beta   90.00
_cell.angle_gamma   90.00
#
_symmetry.space_group_name_H-M   'P 1'
#
loop_
_entity.id
_entity.type
_entity.pdbx_description
1 polymer ?
#
loop_
_entity_poly.entity_id
_entity_poly.type
_entity_poly.pdbx_seq_one_letter_code
_entity_poly.pdbx_strand_id
1 'polypeptide(L)'
;MTDPKRAIEIVCPVLIEFDMRIKNAEHEKDDQQLIDGAFGCYDHRTYPPRKHRIYGSCGTIDMSLTYVEHAVEATIEIVISKVHGGFILSLSSFIEVMGDYEEVQLFNGIVDRPMGFRKFVVAVTWDTVMLLKFNSASYNVERCCSFKAQLHGYARQNINLGLASMSVKVTWSTIQSF
;
A
#
# COMPACT_ATOMS: atom_id res chain seq x y z
N MET A 1 7.74 2.62 8.46
CA MET A 1 8.17 2.22 7.10
C MET A 1 7.27 2.94 6.12
N THR A 2 7.82 3.56 5.07
CA THR A 2 6.97 4.10 4.00
C THR A 2 6.65 2.95 3.05
N ASP A 3 5.42 2.88 2.58
CA ASP A 3 4.99 1.87 1.60
C ASP A 3 5.86 1.94 0.34
N PRO A 4 5.95 0.84 -0.44
CA PRO A 4 6.66 0.85 -1.71
C PRO A 4 6.26 2.07 -2.53
N LYS A 5 7.25 2.82 -3.02
CA LYS A 5 6.99 4.05 -3.76
C LYS A 5 6.32 3.79 -5.12
N ARG A 6 6.43 2.56 -5.63
CA ARG A 6 5.98 2.08 -6.94
C ARG A 6 5.73 0.57 -6.94
N ALA A 7 4.94 0.09 -7.88
CA ALA A 7 4.86 -1.33 -8.22
C ALA A 7 6.15 -1.79 -8.93
N ILE A 8 6.45 -3.10 -8.87
CA ILE A 8 7.59 -3.72 -9.57
C ILE A 8 7.02 -4.62 -10.66
N GLU A 9 7.39 -4.36 -11.92
CA GLU A 9 7.08 -5.26 -13.03
C GLU A 9 8.05 -6.45 -13.02
N ILE A 10 7.51 -7.66 -13.18
CA ILE A 10 8.30 -8.89 -13.21
C ILE A 10 7.92 -9.66 -14.48
N VAL A 11 8.85 -9.70 -15.45
CA VAL A 11 8.65 -10.34 -16.77
C VAL A 11 9.43 -11.66 -16.88
N CYS A 12 10.39 -11.90 -15.99
CA CYS A 12 11.21 -13.09 -15.93
C CYS A 12 11.61 -13.36 -14.46
N PRO A 13 12.23 -14.51 -14.15
CA PRO A 13 12.84 -14.71 -12.85
C PRO A 13 13.85 -13.59 -12.54
N VAL A 14 13.58 -12.81 -11.50
CA VAL A 14 14.42 -11.70 -11.06
C VAL A 14 14.97 -11.94 -9.66
N LEU A 15 16.12 -11.35 -9.37
CA LEU A 15 16.66 -11.26 -8.02
C LEU A 15 16.29 -9.87 -7.46
N ILE A 16 15.57 -9.84 -6.34
CA ILE A 16 15.22 -8.59 -5.66
C ILE A 16 16.19 -8.40 -4.50
N GLU A 17 17.11 -7.44 -4.66
CA GLU A 17 18.02 -6.98 -3.61
C GLU A 17 17.35 -5.90 -2.76
N PHE A 18 17.64 -5.91 -1.46
CA PHE A 18 17.12 -4.96 -0.49
C PHE A 18 18.20 -4.62 0.55
N ASP A 19 18.36 -3.32 0.82
CA ASP A 19 19.06 -2.79 1.99
C ASP A 19 18.09 -1.86 2.70
N MET A 20 17.65 -2.24 3.90
CA MET A 20 16.76 -1.45 4.73
C MET A 20 17.47 -1.06 6.02
N ARG A 21 17.32 0.20 6.41
CA ARG A 21 17.97 0.80 7.60
C ARG A 21 16.97 1.56 8.45
N ILE A 22 17.19 1.60 9.75
CA ILE A 22 16.43 2.45 10.67
C ILE A 22 17.11 3.81 10.73
N LYS A 23 16.39 4.85 10.32
CA LYS A 23 16.88 6.22 10.33
C LYS A 23 16.99 6.73 11.77
N ASN A 24 18.20 6.71 12.30
CA ASN A 24 18.52 7.07 13.69
C ASN A 24 19.57 8.19 13.78
N ALA A 25 20.27 8.49 12.69
CA ALA A 25 21.34 9.47 12.65
C ALA A 25 21.13 10.57 11.58
N GLU A 26 21.96 11.61 11.62
CA GLU A 26 21.98 12.66 10.59
C GLU A 26 22.56 12.16 9.26
N HIS A 27 23.47 11.18 9.32
CA HIS A 27 24.14 10.61 8.16
C HIS A 27 23.75 9.15 7.98
N GLU A 28 23.44 8.77 6.73
CA GLU A 28 22.99 7.42 6.35
C GLU A 28 24.00 6.32 6.69
N LYS A 29 25.30 6.63 6.68
CA LYS A 29 26.37 5.70 7.08
C LYS A 29 26.28 5.26 8.55
N ASP A 30 25.63 6.07 9.38
CA ASP A 30 25.48 5.84 10.81
C ASP A 30 24.08 5.26 11.13
N ASP A 31 23.22 5.07 10.11
CA ASP A 31 21.93 4.43 10.28
C ASP A 31 22.09 2.92 10.50
N GLN A 32 21.34 2.43 11.48
CA GLN A 32 21.41 1.03 11.89
C GLN A 32 20.79 0.14 10.80
N GLN A 33 21.59 -0.76 10.24
CA GLN A 33 21.13 -1.71 9.25
C GLN A 33 20.08 -2.65 9.86
N LEU A 34 18.89 -2.70 9.24
CA LEU A 34 17.80 -3.57 9.66
C LEU A 34 17.90 -4.91 8.94
N ILE A 35 17.90 -4.91 7.60
CA ILE A 35 18.10 -6.09 6.75
C ILE A 35 18.94 -5.70 5.53
N ASP A 36 19.71 -6.66 5.04
CA ASP A 36 20.52 -6.55 3.83
C ASP A 36 20.60 -7.94 3.19
N GLY A 37 20.25 -8.03 1.92
CA GLY A 37 20.28 -9.28 1.19
C GLY A 37 19.47 -9.23 -0.09
N ALA A 38 19.21 -10.43 -0.64
CA ALA A 38 18.42 -10.57 -1.84
C ALA A 38 17.58 -11.85 -1.79
N PHE A 39 16.47 -11.86 -2.51
CA PHE A 39 15.67 -13.06 -2.71
C PHE A 39 15.33 -13.25 -4.19
N GLY A 40 15.35 -14.51 -4.63
CA GLY A 40 14.93 -14.87 -5.98
C GLY A 40 13.41 -14.83 -6.09
N CYS A 41 12.89 -13.95 -6.93
CA CYS A 41 11.50 -13.96 -7.37
C CYS A 41 11.44 -14.71 -8.69
N TYR A 42 11.26 -16.02 -8.59
CA TYR A 42 11.04 -16.88 -9.74
C TYR A 42 9.57 -16.73 -10.14
N ASP A 43 9.32 -16.43 -11.42
CA ASP A 43 7.99 -16.19 -11.99
C ASP A 43 7.04 -17.36 -11.74
N HIS A 44 6.33 -17.28 -10.62
CA HIS A 44 5.39 -18.27 -10.15
C HIS A 44 4.16 -17.46 -9.80
N ARG A 45 3.00 -17.83 -10.34
CA ARG A 45 1.71 -17.33 -9.89
C ARG A 45 1.56 -17.60 -8.39
N THR A 46 2.00 -16.66 -7.56
CA THR A 46 2.02 -16.76 -6.11
C THR A 46 0.64 -16.44 -5.59
N TYR A 47 -0.29 -17.36 -5.83
CA TYR A 47 -1.61 -17.34 -5.22
C TYR A 47 -1.80 -18.60 -4.35
N PRO A 48 -2.13 -18.47 -3.05
CA PRO A 48 -2.33 -17.22 -2.30
C PRO A 48 -1.01 -16.45 -2.07
N PRO A 49 -1.06 -15.18 -1.59
CA PRO A 49 0.15 -14.38 -1.34
C PRO A 49 1.18 -15.12 -0.49
N ARG A 50 2.43 -15.17 -0.97
CA ARG A 50 3.53 -15.83 -0.25
C ARG A 50 4.14 -14.90 0.78
N LYS A 51 4.08 -15.33 2.04
CA LYS A 51 4.73 -14.65 3.15
C LYS A 51 6.17 -15.12 3.30
N HIS A 52 7.10 -14.18 3.35
CA HIS A 52 8.51 -14.40 3.60
C HIS A 52 8.88 -13.67 4.89
N ARG A 53 9.58 -14.36 5.79
CA ARG A 53 10.17 -13.74 6.97
C ARG A 53 11.66 -13.61 6.74
N ILE A 54 12.13 -12.37 6.73
CA ILE A 54 13.53 -12.02 6.54
C ILE A 54 14.10 -11.66 7.90
N TYR A 55 15.18 -12.34 8.29
CA TYR A 55 15.88 -12.10 9.54
C TYR A 55 17.06 -11.18 9.28
N GLY A 56 17.11 -10.06 9.99
CA GLY A 56 18.22 -9.14 9.98
C GLY A 56 18.96 -9.12 11.30
N SER A 57 20.10 -8.44 11.33
CA SER A 57 20.91 -8.27 12.53
C SER A 57 20.19 -7.49 13.64
N CYS A 58 19.27 -6.59 13.26
CA CYS A 58 18.61 -5.66 14.18
C CYS A 58 17.07 -5.82 14.23
N GLY A 59 16.52 -6.88 13.63
CA GLY A 59 15.08 -7.16 13.65
C GLY A 59 14.65 -8.17 12.59
N THR A 60 13.34 -8.35 12.45
CA THR A 60 12.73 -9.21 11.42
C THR A 60 11.74 -8.42 10.59
N ILE A 61 11.70 -8.69 9.28
CA ILE A 61 10.70 -8.12 8.37
C ILE A 61 9.85 -9.25 7.81
N ASP A 62 8.54 -9.08 7.92
CA ASP A 62 7.57 -9.91 7.21
C ASP A 62 7.22 -9.22 5.89
N MET A 63 7.46 -9.92 4.78
CA MET A 63 7.12 -9.50 3.43
C MET A 63 6.02 -10.42 2.89
N SER A 64 5.03 -9.86 2.20
CA SER A 64 4.04 -10.62 1.44
C SER A 64 4.19 -10.28 -0.03
N LEU A 65 4.25 -11.30 -0.89
CA LEU A 65 4.38 -11.15 -2.34
C LEU A 65 3.22 -11.88 -3.02
N THR A 66 2.59 -11.22 -3.98
CA THR A 66 1.57 -11.80 -4.86
C THR A 66 1.77 -11.31 -6.29
N TYR A 67 1.32 -12.11 -7.26
CA TYR A 67 1.40 -11.79 -8.68
C TYR A 67 0.06 -11.25 -9.18
N VAL A 68 0.07 -10.07 -9.80
CA VAL A 68 -1.12 -9.40 -10.34
C VAL A 68 -0.99 -9.33 -11.87
N GLU A 69 -1.86 -10.05 -12.58
CA GLU A 69 -1.85 -10.08 -14.05
C GLU A 69 -2.34 -8.74 -14.63
N HIS A 70 -1.70 -8.30 -15.72
CA HIS A 70 -2.08 -7.08 -16.44
C HIS A 70 -2.26 -5.86 -15.53
N ALA A 71 -1.35 -5.68 -14.57
CA ALA A 71 -1.49 -4.68 -13.53
C ALA A 71 -1.23 -3.25 -14.00
N VAL A 72 -2.01 -2.32 -13.45
CA VAL A 72 -1.78 -0.87 -13.47
C VAL A 72 -1.43 -0.39 -12.06
N GLU A 73 -0.63 0.67 -11.96
CA GLU A 73 -0.27 1.29 -10.69
C GLU A 73 -1.39 2.24 -10.23
N ALA A 74 -1.96 1.98 -9.05
CA ALA A 74 -2.88 2.87 -8.36
C ALA A 74 -2.09 3.72 -7.34
N THR A 75 -1.87 5.00 -7.65
CA THR A 75 -1.42 5.97 -6.65
C THR A 75 -2.64 6.51 -5.90
N ILE A 76 -2.77 6.15 -4.62
CA ILE A 76 -3.86 6.57 -3.73
C ILE A 76 -3.39 7.73 -2.86
N GLU A 77 -4.00 8.89 -3.04
CA GLU A 77 -3.70 10.11 -2.30
C GLU A 77 -4.85 10.44 -1.36
N ILE A 78 -4.55 10.58 -0.07
CA ILE A 78 -5.53 10.86 0.97
C ILE A 78 -5.18 12.15 1.68
N VAL A 79 -6.17 13.04 1.76
CA VAL A 79 -6.10 14.30 2.50
C VAL A 79 -7.20 14.29 3.54
N ILE A 80 -6.83 14.44 4.82
CA ILE A 80 -7.79 14.52 5.93
C ILE A 80 -7.94 15.99 6.30
N SER A 81 -9.08 16.57 5.92
CA SER A 81 -9.33 18.01 6.02
C SER A 81 -9.90 18.46 7.36
N LYS A 82 -10.67 17.60 8.03
CA LYS A 82 -11.33 17.88 9.32
C LYS A 82 -11.29 16.64 10.19
N VAL A 83 -11.12 16.83 11.50
CA VAL A 83 -11.12 15.77 12.53
C VAL A 83 -11.81 16.34 13.78
N HIS A 84 -12.81 15.63 14.33
CA HIS A 84 -13.64 16.07 15.47
C HIS A 84 -13.25 15.38 16.79
N GLY A 85 -12.05 14.80 16.85
CA GLY A 85 -11.52 14.05 18.01
C GLY A 85 -10.54 12.98 17.55
N GLY A 86 -9.64 12.55 18.44
CA GLY A 86 -8.69 11.47 18.15
C GLY A 86 -9.39 10.13 17.97
N PHE A 87 -9.11 9.44 16.86
CA PHE A 87 -9.65 8.11 16.59
C PHE A 87 -8.64 7.21 15.91
N ILE A 88 -8.81 5.90 16.01
CA ILE A 88 -7.99 4.94 15.27
C ILE A 88 -8.62 4.71 13.91
N LEU A 89 -7.90 5.02 12.85
CA LEU A 89 -8.28 4.76 11.47
C LEU A 89 -7.51 3.53 10.95
N SER A 90 -8.25 2.53 10.49
CA SER A 90 -7.74 1.47 9.62
C SER A 90 -8.20 1.73 8.19
N LEU A 91 -7.27 1.68 7.26
CA LEU A 91 -7.47 1.82 5.82
C LEU A 91 -6.84 0.63 5.11
N SER A 92 -7.65 -0.08 4.35
CA SER A 92 -7.22 -1.21 3.52
C SER A 92 -7.69 -1.05 2.09
N SER A 93 -6.88 -1.53 1.16
CA SER A 93 -7.26 -1.72 -0.24
C SER A 93 -7.57 -3.19 -0.47
N PHE A 94 -8.64 -3.48 -1.21
CA PHE A 94 -8.94 -4.82 -1.68
C PHE A 94 -8.80 -4.82 -3.20
N ILE A 95 -7.99 -5.74 -3.71
CA ILE A 95 -7.67 -5.87 -5.14
C ILE A 95 -8.00 -7.28 -5.63
N GLU A 96 -8.45 -7.39 -6.86
CA GLU A 96 -8.69 -8.69 -7.49
C GLU A 96 -7.36 -9.33 -7.92
N VAL A 97 -7.09 -10.51 -7.39
CA VAL A 97 -5.95 -11.36 -7.71
C VAL A 97 -6.48 -12.75 -8.02
N MET A 98 -6.31 -13.20 -9.27
CA MET A 98 -6.71 -14.54 -9.72
C MET A 98 -8.19 -14.91 -9.42
N GLY A 99 -9.08 -13.92 -9.42
CA GLY A 99 -10.52 -14.09 -9.18
C GLY A 99 -10.98 -13.94 -7.73
N ASP A 100 -10.06 -13.75 -6.78
CA ASP A 100 -10.35 -13.47 -5.37
C ASP A 100 -9.89 -12.06 -4.97
N TYR A 101 -10.45 -11.52 -3.89
CA TYR A 101 -10.05 -10.22 -3.36
C TYR A 101 -9.00 -10.35 -2.24
N GLU A 102 -7.84 -9.75 -2.46
CA GLU A 102 -6.74 -9.70 -1.49
C GLU A 102 -6.70 -8.35 -0.77
N GLU A 103 -6.56 -8.40 0.55
CA GLU A 103 -6.44 -7.21 1.40
C GLU A 103 -4.99 -6.73 1.46
N VAL A 104 -4.79 -5.45 1.16
CA VAL A 104 -3.55 -4.71 1.36
C VAL A 104 -3.82 -3.63 2.41
N GLN A 105 -3.32 -3.84 3.64
CA GLN A 105 -3.43 -2.85 4.70
C GLN A 105 -2.51 -1.66 4.39
N LEU A 106 -3.11 -0.49 4.13
CA LEU A 106 -2.37 0.73 3.77
C LEU A 106 -2.00 1.56 5.00
N PHE A 107 -2.92 1.67 5.96
CA PHE A 107 -2.69 2.46 7.16
C PHE A 107 -3.49 1.92 8.34
N ASN A 108 -2.87 1.86 9.51
CA ASN A 108 -3.55 1.61 10.77
C ASN A 108 -2.91 2.48 11.86
N GLY A 109 -3.64 3.47 12.38
CA GLY A 109 -3.08 4.39 13.36
C GLY A 109 -4.03 5.48 13.83
N ILE A 110 -3.54 6.27 14.78
CA ILE A 110 -4.30 7.37 15.38
C ILE A 110 -4.33 8.58 14.44
N VAL A 111 -5.52 9.14 14.28
CA VAL A 111 -5.79 10.40 13.58
C VAL A 111 -6.41 11.36 14.57
N ASP A 112 -5.63 12.36 15.00
CA ASP A 112 -6.02 13.34 16.04
C ASP A 112 -6.17 14.76 15.51
N ARG A 113 -5.65 15.03 14.32
CA ARG A 113 -5.66 16.34 13.67
C ARG A 113 -5.79 16.20 12.16
N PRO A 114 -6.19 17.26 11.43
CA PRO A 114 -6.09 17.28 9.97
C PRO A 114 -4.67 16.90 9.54
N MET A 115 -4.57 15.91 8.67
CA MET A 115 -3.28 15.44 8.19
C MET A 115 -3.09 15.84 6.74
N GLY A 116 -1.86 16.25 6.46
CA GLY A 116 -1.40 16.48 5.11
C GLY A 116 -1.45 15.21 4.26
N PHE A 117 -1.00 15.39 3.02
CA PHE A 117 -0.99 14.39 1.98
C PHE A 117 -0.33 13.06 2.41
N ARG A 118 -1.10 11.98 2.43
CA ARG A 118 -0.58 10.60 2.47
C ARG A 118 -0.74 9.96 1.10
N LYS A 119 0.30 9.26 0.66
CA LYS A 119 0.31 8.55 -0.62
C LYS A 119 0.61 7.08 -0.39
N PHE A 120 -0.19 6.23 -1.02
CA PHE A 120 -0.01 4.78 -1.07
C PHE A 120 0.05 4.35 -2.53
N VAL A 121 0.69 3.22 -2.79
CA VAL A 121 0.75 2.63 -4.13
C VAL A 121 0.37 1.17 -4.06
N VAL A 122 -0.53 0.75 -4.94
CA VAL A 122 -1.02 -0.63 -5.05
C VAL A 122 -1.07 -1.03 -6.53
N ALA A 123 -0.67 -2.25 -6.85
CA ALA A 123 -0.88 -2.82 -8.18
C ALA A 123 -2.30 -3.40 -8.29
N VAL A 124 -3.02 -3.07 -9.36
CA VAL A 124 -4.41 -3.49 -9.58
C VAL A 124 -4.53 -4.06 -10.98
N THR A 125 -5.15 -5.24 -11.11
CA THR A 125 -5.50 -5.83 -12.42
C THR A 125 -6.28 -4.81 -13.27
N TRP A 126 -5.86 -4.60 -14.52
CA TRP A 126 -6.55 -3.66 -15.40
C TRP A 126 -8.01 -4.07 -15.64
N ASP A 127 -8.89 -3.08 -15.79
CA ASP A 127 -10.34 -3.23 -15.99
C ASP A 127 -11.13 -3.86 -14.83
N THR A 128 -10.47 -4.17 -13.70
CA THR A 128 -11.13 -4.63 -12.47
C THR A 128 -11.45 -3.47 -11.52
N VAL A 129 -12.00 -3.78 -10.35
CA VAL A 129 -12.38 -2.79 -9.34
C VAL A 129 -11.46 -2.91 -8.12
N MET A 130 -10.84 -1.80 -7.73
CA MET A 130 -10.20 -1.65 -6.44
C MET A 130 -11.20 -1.10 -5.42
N LEU A 131 -11.29 -1.73 -4.25
CA LEU A 131 -12.11 -1.25 -3.14
C LEU A 131 -11.21 -0.65 -2.07
N LEU A 132 -11.54 0.53 -1.56
CA LEU A 132 -10.92 1.09 -0.37
C LEU A 132 -11.90 1.02 0.79
N LYS A 133 -11.45 0.43 1.89
CA LYS A 133 -12.22 0.26 3.11
C LYS A 133 -11.62 1.11 4.22
N PHE A 134 -12.45 1.96 4.80
CA PHE A 134 -12.14 2.84 5.92
C PHE A 134 -12.91 2.36 7.15
N ASN A 135 -12.19 1.99 8.20
CA ASN A 135 -12.78 1.53 9.46
C ASN A 135 -12.26 2.36 10.64
N SER A 136 -13.16 2.75 11.53
CA SER A 136 -12.84 3.36 12.81
C SER A 136 -13.37 2.52 13.96
N ALA A 137 -12.49 1.69 14.55
CA ALA A 137 -12.83 0.82 15.69
C ALA A 137 -13.34 1.61 16.90
N SER A 138 -12.85 2.83 17.11
CA SER A 138 -13.25 3.70 18.22
C SER A 138 -14.75 4.06 18.20
N TYR A 139 -15.42 3.94 17.05
CA TYR A 139 -16.79 4.42 16.86
C TYR A 139 -17.67 3.47 16.03
N ASN A 140 -17.18 2.27 15.71
CA ASN A 140 -17.88 1.27 14.87
C ASN A 140 -18.40 1.85 13.53
N VAL A 141 -17.63 2.73 12.90
CA VAL A 141 -17.97 3.31 11.58
C VAL A 141 -17.13 2.65 10.51
N GLU A 142 -17.80 2.13 9.49
CA GLU A 142 -17.20 1.57 8.29
C GLU A 142 -17.71 2.33 7.05
N ARG A 143 -16.80 2.66 6.13
CA ARG A 143 -17.14 3.20 4.80
C ARG A 143 -16.27 2.56 3.74
N CYS A 144 -16.87 2.27 2.60
CA CYS A 144 -16.16 1.75 1.43
C CYS A 144 -16.37 2.67 0.23
N CYS A 145 -15.35 2.76 -0.62
CA CYS A 145 -15.48 3.31 -1.97
C CYS A 145 -14.79 2.41 -2.98
N SER A 146 -15.24 2.49 -4.23
CA SER A 146 -14.71 1.69 -5.33
C SER A 146 -14.14 2.58 -6.43
N PHE A 147 -13.10 2.08 -7.07
CA PHE A 147 -12.45 2.72 -8.21
C PHE A 147 -12.20 1.67 -9.28
N LYS A 148 -12.74 1.90 -10.48
CA LYS A 148 -12.44 1.06 -11.63
C LYS A 148 -11.00 1.35 -12.10
N ALA A 149 -10.20 0.31 -12.24
CA ALA A 149 -8.84 0.40 -12.74
C ALA A 149 -8.82 0.86 -14.19
N GLN A 150 -7.97 1.85 -14.48
CA GLN A 150 -7.79 2.43 -15.81
C GLN A 150 -6.31 2.45 -16.14
N LEU A 151 -5.97 2.56 -17.42
CA LEU A 151 -4.56 2.65 -17.85
C LEU A 151 -3.92 3.96 -17.37
N HIS A 152 -4.68 5.06 -17.48
CA HIS A 152 -4.28 6.41 -17.13
C HIS A 152 -5.46 7.20 -16.58
N GLY A 153 -5.17 8.34 -15.96
CA GLY A 153 -6.16 9.30 -15.49
C GLY A 153 -6.29 9.29 -13.98
N TYR A 154 -7.34 9.92 -13.46
CA TYR A 154 -7.60 9.94 -12.03
C TYR A 154 -9.10 9.99 -11.72
N ALA A 155 -9.44 9.52 -10.53
CA ALA A 155 -10.77 9.65 -9.95
C ALA A 155 -10.65 10.20 -8.53
N ARG A 156 -11.68 10.92 -8.07
CA ARG A 156 -11.69 11.54 -6.73
C ARG A 156 -13.02 11.29 -6.06
N GLN A 157 -12.98 10.96 -4.77
CA GLN A 157 -14.17 10.82 -3.93
C GLN A 157 -13.92 11.44 -2.56
N ASN A 158 -14.96 12.04 -1.99
CA ASN A 158 -14.93 12.53 -0.61
C ASN A 158 -15.58 11.49 0.30
N ILE A 159 -14.90 11.16 1.39
CA ILE A 159 -15.38 10.22 2.41
C ILE A 159 -15.60 11.00 3.70
N ASN A 160 -16.76 10.77 4.31
CA ASN A 160 -17.10 11.33 5.60
C ASN A 160 -17.40 10.19 6.58
N LEU A 161 -16.58 10.09 7.62
CA LEU A 161 -16.73 9.11 8.72
C LEU A 161 -17.54 9.68 9.89
N GLY A 162 -18.18 10.85 9.73
CA GLY A 162 -18.79 11.64 10.81
C GLY A 162 -17.75 12.38 11.64
N LEU A 163 -16.67 11.69 12.01
CA LEU A 163 -15.58 12.22 12.84
C LEU A 163 -14.50 12.91 12.02
N ALA A 164 -14.28 12.45 10.79
CA ALA A 164 -13.33 13.04 9.87
C ALA A 164 -13.91 13.18 8.46
N SER A 165 -13.51 14.26 7.80
CA SER A 165 -13.80 14.49 6.38
C SER A 165 -12.50 14.37 5.60
N MET A 166 -12.47 13.44 4.66
CA MET A 166 -11.29 13.15 3.85
C MET A 166 -11.63 13.14 2.37
N SER A 167 -10.62 13.46 1.58
CA SER A 167 -10.67 13.36 0.12
C SER A 167 -9.68 12.28 -0.30
N VAL A 168 -10.15 11.39 -1.14
CA VAL A 168 -9.36 10.32 -1.76
C VAL A 168 -9.24 10.62 -3.25
N LYS A 169 -8.02 10.66 -3.76
CA LYS A 169 -7.74 10.72 -5.20
C LYS A 169 -6.94 9.48 -5.58
N VAL A 170 -7.41 8.76 -6.59
CA VAL A 170 -6.68 7.63 -7.18
C VAL A 170 -6.19 8.07 -8.55
N THR A 171 -4.90 8.01 -8.79
CA THR A 171 -4.27 8.29 -10.09
C THR A 171 -3.73 6.98 -10.65
N TRP A 172 -4.02 6.71 -11.91
CA TRP A 172 -3.60 5.49 -12.60
C TRP A 172 -2.42 5.76 -13.52
N SER A 173 -1.46 4.86 -13.52
CA SER A 173 -0.34 4.85 -14.46
C SER A 173 0.08 3.44 -14.83
N THR A 174 0.72 3.28 -15.97
CA THR A 174 1.41 2.05 -16.33
C THR A 174 2.56 1.79 -15.36
N ILE A 175 2.78 0.52 -15.02
CA ILE A 175 3.97 0.13 -14.28
C ILE A 175 5.17 0.35 -15.20
N GLN A 176 6.21 1.03 -14.69
CA GLN A 176 7.42 1.27 -15.48
C GLN A 176 8.25 -0.01 -15.51
N SER A 177 8.60 -0.47 -16.71
CA SER A 177 9.66 -1.45 -16.92
C SER A 177 11.01 -0.83 -16.57
N PHE A 178 11.83 -1.58 -15.83
CA PHE A 178 13.23 -1.24 -15.57
C PHE A 178 14.15 -1.85 -16.63
#